data_AF-A0AAV3Q0E1-F1
#
_entry.id   AF-A0AAV3Q0E1-F1
#
_cell.length_a   1.000
_cell.length_b   1.000
_cell.length_c   1.000
_cell.angle_alpha   90.00
_cell.angle_beta   90.00
_cell.angle_gamma   90.00
#
_symmetry.space_group_name_H-M   'P 1'
#
loop_
_entity.id
_entity.type
_entity.pdbx_description
1 polymer ?
#
loop_
_entity_poly.entity_id
_entity_poly.type
_entity_poly.pdbx_seq_one_letter_code
_entity_poly.pdbx_strand_id
1 'polypeptide(L)'
;MHLLTIFFSLLLALIDNDPGLTGNLLVERLVGAHIDLVSKEEYSQVGSMALTNILKEKLISEGRKPYVILVGESNSLGTWGYIEAIREIEQQVQIRKGETEFDDIVVVCGSGGTIAGLAIGSWLSSLKAKVTAYCVCDDPRYFYDYAQDLLDGIQANVNSRDIVNIVNIFTIGYMTFLWRSQFYHGRYLQSDIYDFSLAKGLGYAMNTSEELQFVKQVVEATGVILDPVYRYD
;
A
#
# COMPACT_ATOMS: atom_id res chain seq x y z
N MET A 1 -6.06 -37.57 -11.99
CA MET A 1 -6.92 -36.66 -11.20
C MET A 1 -6.47 -35.25 -11.51
N HIS A 2 -7.10 -34.61 -12.50
CA HIS A 2 -6.67 -33.31 -13.02
C HIS A 2 -7.01 -32.20 -12.00
N LEU A 3 -6.02 -31.72 -11.25
CA LEU A 3 -6.09 -30.41 -10.60
C LEU A 3 -5.85 -29.34 -11.68
N LEU A 4 -6.92 -29.03 -12.42
CA LEU A 4 -7.05 -27.74 -13.08
C LEU A 4 -7.57 -26.78 -12.01
N THR A 5 -6.65 -26.24 -11.19
CA THR A 5 -6.95 -25.07 -10.36
C THR A 5 -7.03 -23.88 -11.30
N ILE A 6 -8.21 -23.68 -11.90
CA ILE A 6 -8.48 -22.49 -12.70
C ILE A 6 -8.70 -21.35 -11.71
N PHE A 7 -7.66 -20.56 -11.48
CA PHE A 7 -7.77 -19.25 -10.83
C PHE A 7 -8.62 -18.36 -11.73
N PHE A 8 -9.92 -18.27 -11.46
CA PHE A 8 -10.69 -17.13 -11.93
C PHE A 8 -10.50 -16.02 -10.89
N SER A 9 -9.48 -15.18 -11.08
CA SER A 9 -9.49 -13.85 -10.46
C SER A 9 -10.69 -13.12 -11.05
N LEU A 10 -11.58 -12.65 -10.18
CA LEU A 10 -12.71 -11.82 -10.55
C LEU A 10 -12.44 -10.45 -9.95
N LEU A 11 -11.98 -9.55 -10.80
CA LEU A 11 -11.52 -8.23 -10.40
C LEU A 11 -12.62 -7.20 -10.69
N LEU A 12 -12.99 -6.46 -9.65
CA LEU A 12 -13.82 -5.26 -9.75
C LEU A 12 -12.92 -4.09 -10.18
N ALA A 13 -13.04 -3.67 -11.44
CA ALA A 13 -12.34 -2.48 -11.92
C ALA A 13 -13.27 -1.26 -11.91
N LEU A 14 -12.83 -0.21 -11.22
CA LEU A 14 -13.51 1.08 -11.05
C LEU A 14 -13.39 1.95 -12.30
N ILE A 15 -14.19 1.69 -13.33
CA ILE A 15 -14.05 2.41 -14.60
C ILE A 15 -15.42 2.65 -15.26
N ASP A 16 -15.66 3.91 -15.66
CA ASP A 16 -16.92 4.31 -16.30
C ASP A 16 -17.04 3.79 -17.74
N ASN A 17 -15.91 3.42 -18.36
CA ASN A 17 -15.82 2.80 -19.69
C ASN A 17 -14.66 1.79 -19.74
N ASP A 18 -14.80 0.68 -20.48
CA ASP A 18 -13.71 -0.30 -20.64
C ASP A 18 -12.46 0.36 -21.26
N PRO A 19 -11.31 0.40 -20.55
CA PRO A 19 -10.10 1.06 -21.02
C PRO A 19 -9.35 0.24 -22.09
N GLY A 20 -9.85 -0.93 -22.47
CA GLY A 20 -9.22 -1.80 -23.44
C GLY A 20 -7.98 -2.53 -22.89
N LEU A 21 -6.99 -2.73 -23.75
CA LEU A 21 -5.81 -3.54 -23.48
C LEU A 21 -4.66 -2.69 -22.94
N THR A 22 -4.80 -2.17 -21.71
CA THR A 22 -3.82 -1.28 -21.08
C THR A 22 -3.55 -1.61 -19.60
N GLY A 23 -2.35 -1.26 -19.13
CA GLY A 23 -1.94 -1.36 -17.72
C GLY A 23 -2.16 -2.75 -17.10
N ASN A 24 -2.58 -2.76 -15.83
CA ASN A 24 -2.87 -4.00 -15.10
C ASN A 24 -4.00 -4.81 -15.77
N LEU A 25 -5.00 -4.15 -16.35
CA LEU A 25 -6.14 -4.82 -16.98
C LEU A 25 -5.73 -5.68 -18.18
N LEU A 26 -4.69 -5.28 -18.92
CA LEU A 26 -4.09 -6.11 -19.96
C LEU A 26 -3.56 -7.43 -19.38
N VAL A 27 -2.80 -7.36 -18.28
CA VAL A 27 -2.23 -8.56 -17.64
C VAL A 27 -3.32 -9.50 -17.15
N GLU A 28 -4.35 -8.97 -16.50
CA GLU A 28 -5.53 -9.75 -16.06
C GLU A 28 -6.21 -10.46 -17.24
N ARG A 29 -6.40 -9.75 -18.36
CA ARG A 29 -6.97 -10.33 -19.58
C ARG A 29 -6.08 -11.42 -20.18
N LEU A 30 -4.76 -11.24 -20.14
CA LEU A 30 -3.79 -12.20 -20.66
C LEU A 30 -3.75 -13.50 -19.85
N VAL A 31 -3.94 -13.43 -18.52
CA VAL A 31 -4.00 -14.62 -17.66
C VAL A 31 -5.38 -15.31 -17.70
N GLY A 32 -6.34 -14.76 -18.45
CA GLY A 32 -7.67 -15.33 -18.62
C GLY A 32 -8.63 -15.01 -17.47
N ALA A 33 -8.37 -13.95 -16.70
CA ALA A 33 -9.28 -13.48 -15.66
C ALA A 33 -10.63 -13.08 -16.28
N HIS A 34 -11.72 -13.43 -15.59
CA HIS A 34 -13.02 -12.86 -15.91
C HIS A 34 -13.13 -11.52 -15.19
N ILE A 35 -13.51 -10.46 -15.88
CA ILE A 35 -13.52 -9.11 -15.32
C ILE A 35 -14.96 -8.60 -15.31
N ASP A 36 -15.48 -8.28 -14.12
CA ASP A 36 -16.73 -7.57 -13.94
C ASP A 36 -16.40 -6.09 -13.70
N LEU A 37 -16.74 -5.24 -14.66
CA LEU A 37 -16.55 -3.79 -14.55
C LEU A 37 -17.68 -3.20 -13.69
N VAL A 38 -17.31 -2.35 -12.74
CA VAL A 38 -18.25 -1.64 -11.87
C VAL A 38 -17.99 -0.15 -11.97
N SER A 39 -19.06 0.64 -12.11
CA SER A 39 -18.92 2.09 -12.22
C SER A 39 -18.48 2.70 -10.89
N LYS A 40 -17.90 3.91 -10.96
CA LYS A 40 -17.52 4.62 -9.75
C LYS A 40 -18.71 4.95 -8.86
N GLU A 41 -19.86 5.27 -9.45
CA GLU A 41 -21.10 5.55 -8.73
C GLU A 41 -21.59 4.31 -7.98
N GLU A 42 -21.62 3.15 -8.65
CA GLU A 42 -22.05 1.90 -8.04
C GLU A 42 -21.13 1.50 -6.89
N TYR A 43 -19.81 1.59 -7.08
CA TYR A 43 -18.85 1.33 -6.02
C TYR A 43 -18.98 2.28 -4.84
N SER A 44 -19.18 3.58 -5.10
CA SER A 44 -19.37 4.58 -4.04
C SER A 44 -20.64 4.35 -3.24
N GLN A 45 -21.72 3.90 -3.89
CA GLN A 45 -23.01 3.64 -3.24
C GLN A 45 -23.07 2.32 -2.48
N VAL A 46 -22.52 1.26 -3.07
CA VAL A 46 -22.66 -0.11 -2.56
C VAL A 46 -21.47 -0.51 -1.69
N GLY A 47 -20.27 -0.05 -2.04
CA GLY A 47 -19.02 -0.40 -1.37
C GLY A 47 -18.47 -1.76 -1.81
N SER A 48 -17.15 -1.91 -1.68
CA SER A 48 -16.40 -3.07 -2.16
C SER A 48 -16.87 -4.40 -1.55
N MET A 49 -17.11 -4.44 -0.23
CA MET A 49 -17.52 -5.67 0.46
C MET A 49 -18.88 -6.17 -0.01
N ALA A 50 -19.86 -5.28 -0.16
CA ALA A 50 -21.20 -5.67 -0.58
C ALA A 50 -21.22 -6.13 -2.04
N LEU A 51 -20.51 -5.44 -2.94
CA LEU A 51 -20.33 -5.88 -4.34
C LEU A 51 -19.68 -7.26 -4.42
N THR A 52 -18.64 -7.48 -3.60
CA THR A 52 -17.95 -8.77 -3.53
C THR A 52 -18.88 -9.88 -3.04
N ASN A 53 -19.75 -9.59 -2.06
CA ASN A 53 -20.73 -10.56 -1.55
C ASN A 53 -21.83 -10.88 -2.57
N ILE A 54 -22.37 -9.88 -3.27
CA ILE A 54 -23.35 -10.07 -4.34
C ILE A 54 -22.78 -11.02 -5.41
N LEU A 55 -21.53 -10.78 -5.79
CA LEU A 55 -20.86 -11.57 -6.80
C LEU A 55 -20.57 -13.01 -6.32
N LYS A 56 -20.13 -13.15 -5.07
CA LYS A 56 -19.94 -14.45 -4.42
C LYS A 56 -21.24 -15.27 -4.43
N GLU A 57 -22.37 -14.66 -4.07
CA GLU A 57 -23.68 -15.33 -4.03
C GLU A 57 -24.12 -15.78 -5.42
N LYS A 58 -23.96 -14.93 -6.43
CA LYS A 58 -24.21 -15.28 -7.83
C LYS A 58 -23.39 -16.51 -8.25
N LEU A 59 -22.07 -16.52 -8.01
CA LEU A 59 -21.20 -17.63 -8.37
C LEU A 59 -21.58 -18.93 -7.63
N ILE A 60 -21.97 -18.84 -6.35
CA ILE A 60 -22.47 -19.99 -5.59
C ILE A 60 -23.76 -20.53 -6.22
N SER A 61 -24.69 -19.67 -6.63
CA SER A 61 -25.93 -20.07 -7.31
C SER A 61 -25.67 -20.76 -8.65
N GLU A 62 -24.57 -20.43 -9.31
CA GLU A 62 -24.09 -21.09 -10.54
C GLU A 62 -23.34 -22.41 -10.27
N GLY A 63 -23.31 -22.87 -9.01
CA GLY A 63 -22.64 -24.10 -8.59
C GLY A 63 -21.11 -23.99 -8.45
N ARG A 64 -20.57 -22.77 -8.45
CA ARG A 64 -19.13 -22.53 -8.26
C ARG A 64 -18.78 -22.44 -6.77
N LYS A 65 -17.48 -22.50 -6.47
CA LYS A 65 -16.91 -22.40 -5.11
C LYS A 65 -15.96 -21.21 -5.02
N PRO A 66 -16.46 -19.96 -4.94
CA PRO A 66 -15.61 -18.78 -4.92
C PRO A 66 -14.81 -18.68 -3.62
N TYR A 67 -13.55 -18.26 -3.72
CA TYR A 67 -12.74 -17.78 -2.60
C TYR A 67 -12.65 -16.26 -2.69
N VAL A 68 -13.04 -15.57 -1.62
CA VAL A 68 -13.09 -14.10 -1.62
C VAL A 68 -11.74 -13.56 -1.19
N ILE A 69 -11.16 -12.72 -2.05
CA ILE A 69 -9.97 -11.92 -1.76
C ILE A 69 -10.44 -10.46 -1.69
N LEU A 70 -10.27 -9.83 -0.53
CA LEU A 70 -10.70 -8.44 -0.31
C LEU A 70 -9.73 -7.46 -0.96
N VAL A 71 -10.18 -6.21 -1.12
CA VAL A 71 -9.34 -5.12 -1.65
C VAL A 71 -8.05 -4.98 -0.83
N GLY A 72 -6.90 -5.01 -1.52
CA GLY A 72 -5.58 -4.94 -0.90
C GLY A 72 -5.25 -6.10 0.05
N GLU A 73 -6.02 -7.19 0.01
CA GLU A 73 -5.95 -8.34 0.91
C GLU A 73 -5.81 -7.96 2.40
N SER A 74 -6.40 -6.82 2.76
CA SER A 74 -6.22 -6.22 4.07
C SER A 74 -7.14 -6.91 5.08
N ASN A 75 -6.65 -8.02 5.60
CA ASN A 75 -7.28 -8.82 6.63
C ASN A 75 -6.21 -9.37 7.59
N SER A 76 -6.64 -9.91 8.72
CA SER A 76 -5.73 -10.42 9.75
C SER A 76 -4.76 -11.50 9.23
N LEU A 77 -5.13 -12.26 8.20
CA LEU A 77 -4.23 -13.23 7.57
C LEU A 77 -3.19 -12.53 6.69
N GLY A 78 -3.58 -11.55 5.88
CA GLY A 78 -2.69 -10.75 5.03
C GLY A 78 -1.64 -9.96 5.83
N THR A 79 -1.98 -9.52 7.04
CA THR A 79 -1.06 -8.88 7.98
C THR A 79 0.20 -9.72 8.25
N TRP A 80 0.09 -11.06 8.27
CA TRP A 80 1.25 -11.94 8.50
C TRP A 80 2.32 -11.83 7.42
N GLY A 81 1.94 -11.56 6.17
CA GLY A 81 2.90 -11.39 5.08
C GLY A 81 3.89 -10.24 5.36
N TYR A 82 3.41 -9.16 5.96
CA TYR A 82 4.25 -8.01 6.30
C TYR A 82 5.02 -8.20 7.62
N ILE A 83 4.52 -9.01 8.55
CA ILE A 83 5.32 -9.46 9.71
C ILE A 83 6.55 -10.24 9.22
N GLU A 84 6.34 -11.15 8.27
CA GLU A 84 7.43 -11.90 7.62
C GLU A 84 8.36 -10.99 6.81
N ALA A 85 7.84 -9.94 6.16
CA ALA A 85 8.67 -8.95 5.50
C ALA A 85 9.61 -8.23 6.49
N ILE A 86 9.14 -7.87 7.69
CA ILE A 86 10.03 -7.33 8.74
C ILE A 86 11.09 -8.35 9.16
N ARG A 87 10.70 -9.62 9.31
CA ARG A 87 11.65 -10.69 9.64
C ARG A 87 12.73 -10.85 8.56
N GLU A 88 12.35 -10.70 7.29
CA GLU A 88 13.29 -10.68 6.16
C GLU A 88 14.25 -9.48 6.25
N ILE A 89 13.74 -8.27 6.49
CA ILE A 89 14.55 -7.05 6.66
C ILE A 89 15.55 -7.24 7.82
N GLU A 90 15.10 -7.79 8.95
CA GLU A 90 15.93 -8.03 10.12
C GLU A 90 17.12 -8.95 9.78
N GLN A 91 16.87 -10.02 9.02
CA GLN A 91 17.92 -10.93 8.56
C GLN A 91 18.90 -10.24 7.60
N GLN A 92 18.40 -9.45 6.66
CA GLN A 92 19.23 -8.70 5.71
C GLN A 92 20.13 -7.69 6.43
N VAL A 93 19.60 -6.97 7.42
CA VAL A 93 20.36 -6.02 8.26
C VAL A 93 21.43 -6.76 9.06
N GLN A 94 21.09 -7.89 9.68
CA GLN A 94 22.05 -8.70 10.45
C GLN A 94 23.20 -9.25 9.60
N ILE A 95 22.94 -9.61 8.34
CA ILE A 95 23.98 -10.08 7.41
C ILE A 95 24.95 -8.96 7.02
N ARG A 96 24.48 -7.72 6.87
CA ARG A 96 25.26 -6.55 6.43
C ARG A 96 26.08 -5.86 7.55
N LYS A 97 26.41 -6.59 8.63
CA LYS A 97 27.10 -6.14 9.85
C LYS A 97 27.88 -4.82 9.70
N GLY A 98 27.31 -3.72 10.21
CA GLY A 98 28.03 -2.47 10.47
C GLY A 98 28.02 -1.42 9.35
N GLU A 99 27.26 -1.60 8.27
CA GLU A 99 27.28 -0.64 7.15
C GLU A 99 26.21 0.47 7.25
N THR A 100 25.05 0.23 7.89
CA THR A 100 24.03 1.27 8.14
C THR A 100 23.06 0.84 9.26
N GLU A 101 22.63 1.77 10.11
CA GLU A 101 21.48 1.57 11.00
C GLU A 101 20.17 1.67 10.19
N PHE A 102 19.23 0.75 10.43
CA PHE A 102 17.91 0.75 9.81
C PHE A 102 16.88 1.07 10.89
N ASP A 103 16.47 2.33 10.98
CA ASP A 103 15.69 2.90 12.07
C ASP A 103 14.30 3.39 11.66
N ASP A 104 14.05 3.59 10.36
CA ASP A 104 12.79 4.10 9.84
C ASP A 104 12.28 3.29 8.64
N ILE A 105 10.97 3.05 8.63
CA ILE A 105 10.20 2.45 7.54
C ILE A 105 9.16 3.47 7.10
N VAL A 106 9.19 3.85 5.83
CA VAL A 106 8.20 4.74 5.22
C VAL A 106 7.38 3.93 4.22
N VAL A 107 6.05 3.82 4.42
CA VAL A 107 5.16 2.94 3.60
C VAL A 107 3.77 3.48 3.23
N VAL A 108 3.44 3.46 1.94
CA VAL A 108 2.21 4.10 1.42
C VAL A 108 1.00 3.34 1.96
N CYS A 109 -0.01 4.06 2.43
CA CYS A 109 -1.23 3.47 2.95
C CYS A 109 -2.43 3.77 2.06
N GLY A 110 -2.91 2.74 1.35
CA GLY A 110 -4.16 2.78 0.59
C GLY A 110 -5.26 1.86 1.12
N SER A 111 -4.92 0.72 1.74
CA SER A 111 -5.89 -0.25 2.27
C SER A 111 -5.66 -0.67 3.72
N GLY A 112 -4.60 -0.21 4.37
CA GLY A 112 -4.36 -0.42 5.81
C GLY A 112 -3.68 -1.74 6.21
N GLY A 113 -3.80 -2.82 5.44
CA GLY A 113 -3.21 -4.13 5.78
C GLY A 113 -1.69 -4.10 5.95
N THR A 114 -1.01 -3.40 5.05
CA THR A 114 0.44 -3.21 5.04
C THR A 114 0.94 -2.53 6.31
N ILE A 115 0.28 -1.45 6.74
CA ILE A 115 0.74 -0.67 7.88
C ILE A 115 0.62 -1.47 9.18
N ALA A 116 -0.46 -2.24 9.35
CA ALA A 116 -0.67 -3.05 10.54
C ALA A 116 0.44 -4.10 10.68
N GLY A 117 0.77 -4.79 9.59
CA GLY A 117 1.75 -5.87 9.60
C GLY A 117 3.19 -5.39 9.73
N LEU A 118 3.55 -4.29 9.08
CA LEU A 118 4.88 -3.68 9.25
C LEU A 118 5.05 -3.12 10.68
N ALA A 119 4.02 -2.48 11.22
CA ALA A 119 4.07 -1.91 12.57
C ALA A 119 4.22 -2.99 13.64
N ILE A 120 3.37 -4.02 13.63
CA ILE A 120 3.49 -5.11 14.60
C ILE A 120 4.74 -5.95 14.38
N GLY A 121 5.12 -6.20 13.12
CA GLY A 121 6.36 -6.90 12.79
C GLY A 121 7.57 -6.16 13.36
N SER A 122 7.65 -4.84 13.14
CA SER A 122 8.72 -4.00 13.69
C SER A 122 8.70 -3.97 15.22
N TRP A 123 7.50 -3.83 15.80
CA TRP A 123 7.31 -3.88 17.25
C TRP A 123 7.74 -5.20 17.88
N LEU A 124 7.61 -6.33 17.20
CA LEU A 124 8.05 -7.63 17.70
C LEU A 124 9.54 -7.91 17.43
N SER A 125 10.11 -7.30 16.38
CA SER A 125 11.50 -7.46 15.98
C SER A 125 12.51 -6.77 16.90
N SER A 126 13.79 -7.12 16.75
CA SER A 126 14.91 -6.39 17.34
C SER A 126 15.26 -5.11 16.58
N LEU A 127 14.80 -4.94 15.34
CA LEU A 127 15.00 -3.71 14.55
C LEU A 127 14.38 -2.50 15.23
N LYS A 128 13.16 -2.64 15.74
CA LYS A 128 12.37 -1.55 16.34
C LYS A 128 12.32 -0.29 15.47
N ALA A 129 12.38 -0.47 14.14
CA ALA A 129 12.30 0.63 13.19
C ALA A 129 10.94 1.32 13.31
N LYS A 130 10.94 2.64 13.33
CA LYS A 130 9.71 3.45 13.36
C LYS A 130 8.98 3.30 12.04
N VAL A 131 7.70 2.98 12.10
CA VAL A 131 6.87 2.88 10.90
C VAL A 131 6.09 4.18 10.74
N THR A 132 6.35 4.90 9.65
CA THR A 132 5.58 6.06 9.22
C THR A 132 4.84 5.74 7.94
N ALA A 133 3.51 5.84 8.00
CA ALA A 133 2.64 5.63 6.87
C ALA A 133 2.09 6.96 6.37
N TYR A 134 2.04 7.14 5.05
CA TYR A 134 1.31 8.28 4.47
C TYR A 134 0.10 7.78 3.70
N CYS A 135 -1.06 8.33 4.05
CA CYS A 135 -2.35 7.96 3.50
C CYS A 135 -2.56 8.62 2.15
N VAL A 136 -2.79 7.82 1.11
CA VAL A 136 -3.12 8.31 -0.25
C VAL A 136 -4.62 8.36 -0.53
N CYS A 137 -5.41 7.81 0.39
CA CYS A 137 -6.86 7.97 0.45
C CYS A 137 -7.27 8.16 1.92
N ASP A 138 -8.56 8.42 2.17
CA ASP A 138 -9.15 8.56 3.51
C ASP A 138 -8.33 9.46 4.48
N ASP A 139 -8.53 9.32 5.79
CA ASP A 139 -7.81 10.10 6.79
C ASP A 139 -7.08 9.19 7.80
N PRO A 140 -6.11 9.72 8.57
CA PRO A 140 -5.35 8.93 9.52
C PRO A 140 -6.21 8.24 10.58
N ARG A 141 -7.32 8.83 11.02
CA ARG A 141 -8.19 8.21 12.03
C ARG A 141 -8.79 6.93 11.49
N TYR A 142 -9.29 6.95 10.25
CA TYR A 142 -9.77 5.76 9.57
C TYR A 142 -8.72 4.65 9.57
N PHE A 143 -7.48 4.95 9.18
CA PHE A 143 -6.43 3.93 9.13
C PHE A 143 -5.90 3.48 10.49
N TYR A 144 -5.92 4.34 11.52
CA TYR A 144 -5.63 3.92 12.88
C TYR A 144 -6.65 2.89 13.38
N ASP A 145 -7.94 3.15 13.13
CA ASP A 145 -9.01 2.26 13.57
C ASP A 145 -9.00 0.96 12.76
N TYR A 146 -8.81 1.07 11.44
CA TYR A 146 -8.67 -0.10 10.58
C TYR A 146 -7.46 -0.97 10.94
N ALA A 147 -6.30 -0.37 11.21
CA ALA A 147 -5.13 -1.10 11.68
C ALA A 147 -5.40 -1.74 13.05
N GLN A 148 -6.13 -1.08 13.95
CA GLN A 148 -6.52 -1.65 15.24
C GLN A 148 -7.39 -2.90 15.06
N ASP A 149 -8.40 -2.86 14.18
CA ASP A 149 -9.26 -4.03 13.90
C ASP A 149 -8.44 -5.23 13.41
N LEU A 150 -7.43 -5.00 12.56
CA LEU A 150 -6.54 -6.06 12.09
C LEU A 150 -5.66 -6.64 13.22
N LEU A 151 -5.11 -5.77 14.07
CA LEU A 151 -4.29 -6.14 15.23
C LEU A 151 -5.11 -6.92 16.27
N ASP A 152 -6.35 -6.52 16.51
CA ASP A 152 -7.29 -7.21 17.39
C ASP A 152 -7.65 -8.59 16.82
N GLY A 153 -7.84 -8.68 15.51
CA GLY A 153 -8.10 -9.94 14.80
C GLY A 153 -6.97 -10.97 14.91
N ILE A 154 -5.71 -10.53 15.03
CA ILE A 154 -4.55 -11.40 15.35
C ILE A 154 -4.23 -11.46 16.84
N GLN A 155 -5.03 -10.83 17.70
CA GLN A 155 -4.84 -10.77 19.15
C GLN A 155 -3.47 -10.21 19.57
N ALA A 156 -2.99 -9.19 18.86
CA ALA A 156 -1.67 -8.60 19.11
C ALA A 156 -1.54 -7.93 20.48
N ASN A 157 -2.67 -7.51 21.09
CA ASN A 157 -2.73 -6.85 22.39
C ASN A 157 -1.84 -5.59 22.49
N VAL A 158 -1.88 -4.77 21.43
CA VAL A 158 -1.19 -3.48 21.33
C VAL A 158 -2.12 -2.45 20.70
N ASN A 159 -1.86 -1.16 20.95
CA ASN A 159 -2.60 -0.08 20.31
C ASN A 159 -1.91 0.33 19.00
N SER A 160 -2.66 0.45 17.90
CA SER A 160 -2.13 0.91 16.61
C SER A 160 -1.44 2.27 16.71
N ARG A 161 -1.98 3.17 17.53
CA ARG A 161 -1.46 4.54 17.73
C ARG A 161 -0.13 4.58 18.48
N ASP A 162 0.28 3.48 19.12
CA ASP A 162 1.55 3.39 19.84
C ASP A 162 2.69 2.85 18.95
N ILE A 163 2.36 2.20 17.83
CA ILE A 163 3.33 1.42 17.04
C ILE A 163 3.49 1.89 15.59
N VAL A 164 2.60 2.75 15.10
CA VAL A 164 2.71 3.37 13.77
C VAL A 164 2.35 4.84 13.83
N ASN A 165 3.10 5.66 13.11
CA ASN A 165 2.75 7.06 12.85
C ASN A 165 2.04 7.15 11.49
N ILE A 166 0.77 7.51 11.49
CA ILE A 166 -0.03 7.67 10.27
C ILE A 166 -0.24 9.15 9.98
N VAL A 167 0.23 9.57 8.81
CA VAL A 167 0.22 10.96 8.36
C VAL A 167 -0.72 11.11 7.18
N ASN A 168 -1.53 12.16 7.20
CA ASN A 168 -2.34 12.53 6.05
C ASN A 168 -1.47 13.30 5.07
N ILE A 169 -1.40 12.81 3.83
CA ILE A 169 -0.64 13.45 2.77
C ILE A 169 -1.20 14.86 2.47
N PHE A 170 -2.53 15.04 2.53
CA PHE A 170 -3.26 16.29 2.23
C PHE A 170 -3.17 17.39 3.29
N THR A 171 -2.68 17.09 4.50
CA THR A 171 -2.70 18.06 5.62
C THR A 171 -1.41 18.88 5.72
N ILE A 172 -0.45 18.65 4.82
CA ILE A 172 0.87 19.24 4.95
C ILE A 172 1.03 20.42 3.96
N GLY A 173 1.17 21.62 4.52
CA GLY A 173 1.23 22.89 3.80
C GLY A 173 2.64 23.25 3.34
N TYR A 174 2.73 24.01 2.23
CA TYR A 174 3.94 24.45 1.52
C TYR A 174 5.20 24.67 2.38
N MET A 175 6.21 23.81 2.23
CA MET A 175 7.62 24.11 2.53
C MET A 175 8.51 23.83 1.31
N THR A 176 9.23 24.85 0.86
CA THR A 176 10.17 24.82 -0.26
C THR A 176 11.35 23.89 -0.01
N PHE A 177 11.56 22.90 -0.89
CA PHE A 177 12.79 22.09 -0.91
C PHE A 177 13.94 22.85 -1.58
N LEU A 178 15.04 23.06 -0.85
CA LEU A 178 16.35 23.36 -1.42
C LEU A 178 17.13 22.04 -1.54
N TRP A 179 17.07 21.41 -2.71
CA TRP A 179 18.01 20.34 -3.06
C TRP A 179 19.41 20.97 -3.20
N ARG A 180 20.27 20.79 -2.20
CA ARG A 180 21.71 20.93 -2.35
C ARG A 180 22.33 19.57 -2.13
N SER A 181 22.56 18.84 -3.22
CA SER A 181 23.46 17.70 -3.18
C SER A 181 24.85 18.18 -2.74
N GLN A 182 25.28 17.73 -1.57
CA GLN A 182 26.70 17.60 -1.27
C GLN A 182 26.94 16.15 -0.89
N PHE A 183 27.07 15.30 -1.91
CA PHE A 183 27.67 13.98 -1.79
C PHE A 183 29.12 14.17 -1.31
N TYR A 184 29.35 14.15 0.01
CA TYR A 184 30.69 14.00 0.56
C TYR A 184 30.85 12.56 1.08
N HIS A 185 31.73 11.81 0.42
CA HIS A 185 32.32 10.57 0.93
C HIS A 185 31.36 9.41 1.26
N GLY A 186 30.28 9.23 0.50
CA GLY A 186 29.52 7.97 0.51
C GLY A 186 28.72 7.69 1.77
N ARG A 187 28.31 8.74 2.51
CA ARG A 187 27.38 8.62 3.64
C ARG A 187 26.25 9.64 3.48
N TYR A 188 25.01 9.17 3.57
CA TYR A 188 23.85 10.02 3.81
C TYR A 188 23.92 10.49 5.28
N LEU A 189 23.78 11.79 5.53
CA LEU A 189 23.79 12.36 6.87
C LEU A 189 22.37 12.28 7.45
N GLN A 190 22.25 12.31 8.78
CA GLN A 190 20.97 12.40 9.49
C GLN A 190 20.16 13.67 9.12
N SER A 191 20.77 14.64 8.46
CA SER A 191 20.11 15.80 7.85
C SER A 191 19.50 15.53 6.47
N ASP A 192 19.71 14.34 5.91
CA ASP A 192 19.07 13.85 4.69
C ASP A 192 17.74 13.14 5.00
N ILE A 193 17.26 13.24 6.24
CA ILE A 193 15.85 13.02 6.58
C ILE A 193 15.07 14.09 5.85
N TYR A 194 14.57 13.72 4.67
CA TYR A 194 13.55 14.46 3.98
C TYR A 194 12.33 14.54 4.91
N ASP A 195 12.05 15.75 5.40
CA ASP A 195 10.75 16.06 5.97
C ASP A 195 9.76 16.11 4.79
N PHE A 196 9.24 14.94 4.40
CA PHE A 196 8.33 14.78 3.27
C PHE A 196 6.96 15.31 3.69
N SER A 197 6.75 16.58 3.37
CA SER A 197 5.70 17.39 3.94
C SER A 197 4.78 17.98 2.86
N LEU A 198 4.66 17.40 1.65
CA LEU A 198 3.88 18.03 0.59
C LEU A 198 3.25 17.06 -0.41
N ALA A 199 2.02 16.65 -0.10
CA ALA A 199 1.10 16.17 -1.12
C ALA A 199 -0.19 16.94 -1.05
N LYS A 200 -0.38 17.84 -2.01
CA LYS A 200 -1.65 18.58 -2.04
C LYS A 200 -2.79 17.72 -2.58
N GLY A 201 -2.46 16.65 -3.30
CA GLY A 201 -3.29 15.58 -3.87
C GLY A 201 -4.67 16.02 -4.38
N LEU A 202 -4.93 15.82 -5.67
CA LEU A 202 -6.24 16.13 -6.28
C LEU A 202 -7.32 15.08 -5.95
N GLY A 203 -6.98 14.10 -5.11
CA GLY A 203 -7.74 12.89 -4.85
C GLY A 203 -7.00 11.64 -5.31
N TYR A 204 -7.53 10.48 -4.98
CA TYR A 204 -6.91 9.20 -5.29
C TYR A 204 -6.64 9.03 -6.80
N ALA A 205 -5.43 8.60 -7.15
CA ALA A 205 -4.94 8.42 -8.52
C ALA A 205 -4.92 9.68 -9.41
N MET A 206 -5.07 10.87 -8.83
CA MET A 206 -5.05 12.15 -9.54
C MET A 206 -3.81 12.95 -9.15
N ASN A 207 -3.00 13.31 -10.16
CA ASN A 207 -1.67 13.84 -9.94
C ASN A 207 -1.57 15.32 -10.30
N THR A 208 -0.85 16.08 -9.48
CA THR A 208 -0.43 17.45 -9.80
C THR A 208 0.82 17.44 -10.71
N SER A 209 1.06 18.57 -11.39
CA SER A 209 2.25 18.73 -12.22
C SER A 209 3.53 18.63 -11.39
N GLU A 210 3.49 19.13 -10.15
CA GLU A 210 4.57 19.10 -9.17
C GLU A 210 4.91 17.66 -8.78
N GLU A 211 3.90 16.84 -8.44
CA GLU A 211 4.08 15.43 -8.11
C GLU A 211 4.69 14.67 -9.30
N LEU A 212 4.18 14.87 -10.53
CA LEU A 212 4.75 14.24 -11.73
C LEU A 212 6.22 14.63 -11.97
N GLN A 213 6.55 15.90 -11.72
CA GLN A 213 7.93 16.38 -11.83
C GLN A 213 8.84 15.73 -10.77
N PHE A 214 8.34 15.50 -9.56
CA PHE A 214 9.07 14.78 -8.52
C PHE A 214 9.39 13.34 -8.93
N VAL A 215 8.43 12.58 -9.47
CA VAL A 215 8.74 11.22 -9.96
C VAL A 215 9.77 11.21 -11.06
N LYS A 216 9.70 12.19 -11.97
CA LYS A 216 10.74 12.35 -12.99
C LYS A 216 12.11 12.55 -12.34
N GLN A 217 12.21 13.37 -11.30
CA GLN A 217 13.47 13.58 -10.57
C GLN A 217 13.97 12.30 -9.89
N VAL A 218 13.10 11.52 -9.25
CA VAL A 218 13.47 10.24 -8.62
C VAL A 218 13.99 9.25 -9.68
N VAL A 219 13.29 9.13 -10.81
CA VAL A 219 13.71 8.28 -11.94
C VAL A 219 15.07 8.72 -12.47
N GLU A 220 15.26 10.02 -12.70
CA GLU A 220 16.51 10.57 -13.21
C GLU A 220 17.67 10.38 -12.23
N ALA A 221 17.42 10.45 -10.93
CA ALA A 221 18.45 10.32 -9.89
C ALA A 221 18.81 8.87 -9.55
N THR A 222 17.84 7.95 -9.60
CA THR A 222 18.00 6.59 -9.04
C THR A 222 17.84 5.48 -10.08
N GLY A 223 17.23 5.77 -11.23
CA GLY A 223 16.79 4.75 -12.20
C GLY A 223 15.57 3.94 -11.74
N VAL A 224 14.99 4.24 -10.57
CA VAL A 224 13.80 3.56 -10.04
C VAL A 224 12.55 4.28 -10.54
N ILE A 225 11.65 3.53 -11.17
CA ILE A 225 10.35 4.03 -11.65
C ILE A 225 9.30 3.85 -10.56
N LEU A 226 8.61 4.93 -10.24
CA LEU A 226 7.48 4.93 -9.32
C LEU A 226 6.18 5.14 -10.10
N ASP A 227 5.16 4.35 -9.77
CA ASP A 227 3.81 4.52 -10.31
C ASP A 227 3.16 5.80 -9.75
N PRO A 228 2.40 6.56 -10.54
CA PRO A 228 1.85 7.83 -10.10
C PRO A 228 0.67 7.71 -9.12
N VAL A 229 0.16 6.51 -8.81
CA VAL A 229 -1.01 6.31 -7.91
C VAL A 229 -0.58 5.96 -6.48
N TYR A 230 0.35 5.01 -6.33
CA TYR A 230 0.78 4.50 -5.03
C TYR A 230 2.21 4.96 -4.69
N ARG A 231 2.44 6.25 -4.85
CA ARG A 231 3.73 6.88 -4.56
C ARG A 231 3.63 7.83 -3.40
N TYR A 232 4.80 8.11 -2.86
CA TYR A 232 5.04 9.28 -2.04
C TYR A 232 5.69 10.38 -2.86
N ASP A 233 5.40 11.59 -2.47
CA ASP A 233 5.86 12.87 -2.98
C ASP A 233 6.60 13.67 -1.90
#